data_AF-A0AAU2PA81-F1
#
_entry.id   AF-A0AAU2PA81-F1
#
_cell.length_a   1.000
_cell.length_b   1.000
_cell.length_c   1.000
_cell.angle_alpha   90.00
_cell.angle_beta   90.00
_cell.angle_gamma   90.00
#
_symmetry.space_group_name_H-M   'P 1'
#
loop_
_entity.id
_entity.type
_entity.pdbx_description
1 polymer ?
#
loop_
_entity_poly.entity_id
_entity_poly.type
_entity_poly.pdbx_seq_one_letter_code
_entity_poly.pdbx_strand_id
1 'polypeptide(L)'
;MTEQPAPSVGRIVIYRAKTRGYPLPAIVTATRDTLDPIGLERGDVPPLDAYTTVHLHVMTPGAQGSYTEHAIPQGDGPGTWSWPERV
;
A
#
# COMPACT_ATOMS: atom_id res chain seq x y z
N MET A 1 3.58 24.48 1.47
CA MET A 1 3.25 23.05 1.53
C MET A 1 3.77 22.42 0.26
N THR A 2 4.80 21.58 0.34
CA THR A 2 5.22 20.76 -0.80
C THR A 2 4.15 19.69 -1.01
N GLU A 3 3.54 19.64 -2.19
CA GLU A 3 2.64 18.54 -2.55
C GLU A 3 3.45 17.23 -2.47
N GLN A 4 2.96 16.28 -1.67
CA GLN A 4 3.54 14.95 -1.65
C GLN A 4 3.26 14.27 -3.00
N PRO A 5 4.23 13.57 -3.60
CA PRO A 5 4.00 12.92 -4.88
C PRO A 5 2.91 11.85 -4.75
N ALA A 6 2.09 11.72 -5.79
CA ALA A 6 1.11 10.65 -5.88
C ALA A 6 1.81 9.27 -5.87
N PRO A 7 1.19 8.23 -5.27
CA PRO A 7 1.74 6.88 -5.34
C PRO A 7 1.71 6.35 -6.78
N SER A 8 2.66 5.48 -7.12
CA SER A 8 2.69 4.78 -8.40
C SER A 8 3.13 3.32 -8.22
N VAL A 9 2.68 2.45 -9.12
CA VAL A 9 3.01 1.03 -9.12
C VAL A 9 4.53 0.84 -9.12
N GLY A 10 5.01 -0.12 -8.33
CA GLY A 10 6.43 -0.46 -8.19
C GLY A 10 7.21 0.41 -7.20
N ARG A 11 6.60 1.46 -6.63
CA ARG A 11 7.27 2.27 -5.60
C ARG A 11 7.32 1.55 -4.26
N ILE A 12 8.45 1.69 -3.57
CA ILE A 12 8.64 1.20 -2.20
C ILE A 12 8.12 2.24 -1.21
N VAL A 13 7.29 1.79 -0.28
CA VAL A 13 6.70 2.57 0.81
C VAL A 13 6.92 1.89 2.15
N ILE A 14 6.66 2.61 3.24
CA ILE A 14 6.60 2.03 4.59
C ILE A 14 5.15 1.72 4.92
N TYR A 15 4.83 0.45 5.09
CA TYR A 15 3.56 0.00 5.66
C TYR A 15 3.71 -0.17 7.16
N ARG A 16 2.75 0.29 7.95
CA ARG A 16 2.70 0.02 9.39
C ARG A 16 1.75 -1.14 9.64
N ALA A 17 2.28 -2.24 10.14
CA ALA A 17 1.50 -3.45 10.39
C ALA A 17 0.25 -3.14 11.25
N LYS A 18 -0.92 -3.63 10.84
CA LYS A 18 -2.16 -3.54 11.62
C LYS A 18 -1.96 -4.03 13.05
N THR A 19 -1.19 -5.09 13.22
CA THR A 19 -0.80 -5.61 14.52
C THR A 19 0.42 -4.84 15.03
N ARG A 20 0.24 -4.06 16.10
CA ARG A 20 1.30 -3.34 16.83
C ARG A 20 2.00 -2.19 16.09
N GLY A 21 1.66 -1.88 14.83
CA GLY A 21 2.06 -0.63 14.16
C GLY A 21 3.52 -0.52 13.76
N TYR A 22 4.30 -1.61 13.82
CA TYR A 22 5.71 -1.59 13.45
C TYR A 22 5.88 -1.44 11.93
N PRO A 23 6.95 -0.76 11.48
CA PRO A 23 7.16 -0.49 10.07
C PRO A 23 7.66 -1.73 9.32
N LEU A 24 7.16 -1.91 8.10
CA LEU A 24 7.51 -2.95 7.16
C LEU A 24 7.69 -2.32 5.76
N PRO A 25 8.68 -2.75 4.98
CA PRO A 25 8.79 -2.31 3.60
C PRO A 25 7.69 -2.96 2.76
N ALA A 26 7.10 -2.19 1.85
CA ALA A 26 6.05 -2.68 0.95
C ALA A 26 6.20 -2.07 -0.45
N ILE A 27 5.72 -2.76 -1.47
CA ILE A 27 5.67 -2.29 -2.85
C ILE A 27 4.21 -1.98 -3.21
N VAL A 28 3.97 -0.83 -3.83
CA VAL A 28 2.66 -0.49 -4.42
C VAL A 28 2.39 -1.41 -5.61
N THR A 29 1.37 -2.23 -5.53
CA THR A 29 0.97 -3.16 -6.60
C THR A 29 -0.19 -2.65 -7.44
N ALA A 30 -1.03 -1.79 -6.88
CA ALA A 30 -2.09 -1.10 -7.60
C ALA A 30 -2.38 0.27 -6.98
N THR A 31 -2.72 1.21 -7.85
CA THR A 31 -3.32 2.52 -7.57
C THR A 31 -4.71 2.55 -8.19
N ARG A 32 -5.49 3.60 -7.90
CA ARG A 32 -6.79 3.81 -8.54
C ARG A 32 -6.74 3.70 -10.08
N ASP A 33 -5.70 4.26 -10.70
CA ASP A 33 -5.57 4.32 -12.17
C ASP A 33 -4.98 3.05 -12.79
N THR A 34 -4.49 2.12 -11.96
CA THR A 34 -3.81 0.90 -12.41
C THR A 34 -4.48 -0.37 -11.89
N LEU A 35 -5.64 -0.24 -11.23
CA LEU A 35 -6.43 -1.36 -10.78
C LEU A 35 -6.90 -2.18 -11.99
N ASP A 36 -6.87 -3.51 -11.89
CA ASP A 36 -7.39 -4.38 -12.93
C ASP A 36 -8.92 -4.23 -13.03
N PRO A 37 -9.47 -3.72 -14.15
CA PRO A 37 -10.90 -3.53 -14.29
C PRO A 37 -11.68 -4.85 -14.30
N ILE A 38 -11.09 -5.94 -14.79
CA ILE A 38 -11.75 -7.25 -14.84
C ILE A 38 -11.81 -7.86 -13.44
N GLY A 39 -10.69 -7.84 -12.70
CA GLY A 39 -10.64 -8.27 -11.31
C GLY A 39 -11.61 -7.47 -10.43
N LEU A 40 -11.79 -6.17 -10.67
CA LEU A 40 -12.76 -5.35 -9.96
C LEU A 40 -14.22 -5.77 -10.25
N GLU A 41 -14.58 -5.95 -11.52
CA GLU A 41 -15.93 -6.38 -11.91
C GLU A 41 -16.29 -7.75 -11.30
N ARG A 42 -15.31 -8.64 -11.17
CA ARG A 42 -15.47 -9.98 -10.58
C ARG A 42 -15.43 -9.99 -9.06
N GLY A 43 -15.02 -8.90 -8.41
CA GLY A 43 -14.85 -8.80 -6.96
C GLY A 43 -13.58 -9.45 -6.42
N ASP A 44 -12.60 -9.75 -7.28
CA ASP A 44 -11.32 -10.38 -6.92
C ASP A 44 -10.37 -9.38 -6.22
N VAL A 45 -10.52 -8.08 -6.51
CA VAL A 45 -9.77 -6.98 -5.88
C VAL A 45 -10.72 -5.88 -5.36
N PRO A 46 -10.51 -5.36 -4.14
CA PRO A 46 -11.32 -4.27 -3.62
C PRO A 46 -11.13 -2.96 -4.41
N PRO A 47 -12.17 -2.11 -4.52
CA PRO A 47 -12.04 -0.80 -5.14
C PRO A 47 -11.07 0.12 -4.38
N LEU A 48 -10.55 1.14 -5.08
CA LEU A 48 -9.72 2.21 -4.52
C LEU A 48 -10.38 3.56 -4.77
N ASP A 49 -11.05 4.09 -3.75
CA ASP A 49 -11.87 5.30 -3.87
C ASP A 49 -11.05 6.60 -3.80
N ALA A 50 -9.87 6.57 -3.19
CA ALA A 50 -8.98 7.71 -3.04
C ALA A 50 -7.65 7.51 -3.78
N TYR A 51 -7.12 8.60 -4.36
CA TYR A 51 -5.83 8.58 -5.08
C TYR A 51 -4.61 8.24 -4.20
N THR A 52 -4.76 8.34 -2.88
CA THR A 52 -3.73 7.99 -1.90
C THR A 52 -3.92 6.61 -1.28
N THR A 53 -4.99 5.89 -1.64
CA THR A 53 -5.20 4.50 -1.19
C THR A 53 -4.62 3.55 -2.24
N VAL A 54 -3.90 2.53 -1.78
CA VAL A 54 -3.18 1.60 -2.67
C VAL A 54 -3.38 0.14 -2.26
N HIS A 55 -3.02 -0.78 -3.16
CA HIS A 55 -2.74 -2.17 -2.79
C HIS A 55 -1.24 -2.34 -2.61
N LEU A 56 -0.86 -3.17 -1.64
CA LEU A 56 0.53 -3.38 -1.25
C LEU A 56 0.89 -4.85 -1.27
N HIS A 57 2.10 -5.14 -1.72
CA HIS A 57 2.81 -6.36 -1.36
C HIS A 57 3.78 -6.04 -0.23
N VAL A 58 3.52 -6.57 0.96
CA VAL A 58 4.26 -6.29 2.19
C VAL A 58 5.30 -7.39 2.42
N MET A 59 6.55 -6.99 2.66
CA MET A 59 7.65 -7.92 2.95
C MET A 59 7.89 -7.98 4.45
N THR A 60 8.15 -9.19 4.98
CA THR A 60 8.44 -9.43 6.40
C THR A 60 9.71 -10.24 6.57
N PRO A 61 10.47 -10.05 7.66
CA PRO A 61 11.61 -10.91 7.97
C PRO A 61 11.19 -12.28 8.56
N GLY A 62 9.90 -12.50 8.83
CA GLY A 62 9.39 -13.74 9.43
C GLY A 62 9.24 -14.89 8.42
N ALA A 63 8.89 -16.07 8.92
CA ALA A 63 8.78 -17.30 8.12
C ALA A 63 7.78 -17.21 6.94
N GLN A 64 6.78 -16.33 7.03
CA GLN A 64 5.82 -16.11 5.95
C GLN A 64 6.42 -15.35 4.75
N GLY A 65 7.52 -14.60 4.95
CA GLY A 65 8.23 -13.86 3.92
C GLY A 65 7.49 -12.61 3.43
N SER A 66 6.22 -12.72 3.06
CA SER A 66 5.42 -11.62 2.53
C SER A 66 3.91 -11.89 2.57
N TYR A 67 3.11 -10.84 2.43
CA TYR A 67 1.65 -10.93 2.23
C TYR A 67 1.11 -9.74 1.44
N THR A 68 -0.13 -9.83 0.97
CA THR A 68 -0.82 -8.73 0.28
C THR A 68 -1.74 -8.00 1.23
N GLU A 69 -1.81 -6.68 1.09
CA GLU A 69 -2.74 -5.80 1.78
C GLU A 69 -3.53 -4.98 0.76
N HIS A 70 -4.82 -4.84 0.99
CA HIS A 70 -5.74 -4.18 0.06
C HIS A 70 -6.32 -2.91 0.67
N ALA A 71 -6.60 -1.94 -0.20
CA ALA A 71 -7.19 -0.65 0.13
C ALA A 71 -6.53 0.06 1.34
N ILE A 72 -5.20 0.17 1.32
CA ILE A 72 -4.43 0.76 2.42
C ILE A 72 -4.33 2.28 2.25
N PRO A 73 -4.85 3.07 3.20
CA PRO A 73 -4.78 4.53 3.14
C PRO A 73 -3.40 5.04 3.54
N GLN A 74 -3.06 6.24 3.07
CA GLN A 74 -1.85 6.93 3.50
C GLN A 74 -2.00 7.48 4.94
N GLY A 75 -0.95 7.39 5.76
CA GLY A 75 -0.91 7.92 7.12
C GLY A 75 0.21 7.32 7.97
N ASP A 76 0.24 7.68 9.26
CA ASP A 76 1.31 7.27 10.21
C ASP A 76 0.86 6.26 11.28
N GLY A 77 -0.36 5.73 11.18
CA GLY A 77 -0.94 4.79 12.16
C GLY A 77 -0.81 3.31 11.74
N PRO A 78 -1.23 2.37 12.60
CA PRO A 78 -1.37 0.97 12.21
C PRO A 78 -2.34 0.82 11.03
N GLY A 79 -1.99 0.00 10.05
CA GLY A 79 -2.81 -0.24 8.86
C GLY A 79 -2.76 0.87 7.82
N THR A 80 -1.77 1.76 7.87
CA THR A 80 -1.56 2.83 6.88
C THR A 80 -0.19 2.72 6.22
N TRP A 81 0.02 3.45 5.14
CA TRP A 81 1.33 3.58 4.48
C TRP A 81 1.85 5.02 4.47
N SER A 82 3.17 5.19 4.43
CA SER A 82 3.82 6.48 4.24
C SER A 82 5.05 6.38 3.33
N TRP A 83 5.47 7.52 2.79
CA TRP A 83 6.73 7.59 2.05
C TRP A 83 7.91 7.31 2.99
N PRO A 84 8.95 6.57 2.53
CA PRO A 84 10.18 6.46 3.29
C PRO A 84 10.80 7.84 3.53
N GLU A 85 11.48 8.01 4.66
CA GLU A 85 12.29 9.20 4.91
C GLU A 85 13.34 9.35 3.80
N ARG A 86 13.49 10.59 3.30
CA ARG A 86 14.56 10.88 2.34
C ARG A 86 15.88 10.92 3.10
N VAL A 87 16.83 10.11 2.67
CA VAL A 87 18.23 10.16 3.11
C VAL A 87 19.06 11.03 2.17
#